data_AF-A0A968WZ18-F1
#
_entry.id   AF-A0A968WZ18-F1
#
_cell.length_a   1.000
_cell.length_b   1.000
_cell.length_c   1.000
_cell.angle_alpha   90.00
_cell.angle_beta   90.00
_cell.angle_gamma   90.00
#
_symmetry.space_group_name_H-M   'P 1'
#
loop_
_entity.id
_entity.type
_entity.pdbx_description
1 polymer ?
#
loop_
_entity_poly.entity_id
_entity_poly.type
_entity_poly.pdbx_seq_one_letter_code
_entity_poly.pdbx_strand_id
1 'polypeptide(L)'
;MPSPQTILSLLLGGAIGAAGILQGLHWRSMSSPAENQSGLEDQLRMVNEENEMLRRENDSLRSLAQGGGEFAVPQELVDRVEREFDLRFKSTPVVRRAGSQELRDRISAFLENSYGPSGIDDRQEAYHLIGWLQPGTLLSEQLTSLHFSRNRCWLDESTGEAWVTERFDIKIF
;
A
#
# COMPACT_ATOMS: atom_id res chain seq x y z
N MET A 1 -5.83 66.29 40.90
CA MET A 1 -6.24 64.88 40.74
C MET A 1 -7.55 64.88 39.96
N PRO A 2 -7.65 64.22 38.79
CA PRO A 2 -8.91 64.19 38.04
C PRO A 2 -10.00 63.51 38.88
N SER A 3 -11.20 64.10 38.87
CA SER A 3 -12.31 63.67 39.72
C SER A 3 -12.84 62.29 39.28
N PRO A 4 -13.34 61.45 40.19
CA PRO A 4 -13.80 60.10 39.86
C PRO A 4 -14.89 60.08 38.77
N GLN A 5 -15.68 61.15 38.65
CA GLN A 5 -16.68 61.30 37.59
C GLN A 5 -16.07 61.50 36.20
N THR A 6 -14.91 62.17 36.09
CA THR A 6 -14.19 62.30 34.80
C THR A 6 -13.52 61.00 34.40
N ILE A 7 -13.03 60.23 35.38
CA ILE A 7 -12.47 58.89 35.12
C ILE A 7 -13.59 57.95 34.65
N LEU A 8 -14.75 57.96 35.31
CA LEU A 8 -15.86 57.06 35.01
C LEU A 8 -16.44 57.33 33.61
N SER A 9 -16.55 58.60 33.21
CA SER A 9 -17.01 58.97 31.86
C SER A 9 -15.99 58.63 30.77
N LEU A 10 -14.69 58.77 31.04
CA LEU A 10 -13.63 58.35 30.11
C LEU A 10 -13.62 56.82 29.95
N LEU A 11 -13.82 56.08 31.04
CA LEU A 11 -13.85 54.62 31.04
C LEU A 11 -15.11 54.09 30.35
N LEU A 12 -16.27 54.72 30.58
CA LEU A 12 -17.52 54.38 29.90
C LEU A 12 -17.44 54.69 28.40
N GLY A 13 -16.89 55.84 28.02
CA GLY A 13 -16.67 56.20 26.61
C GLY A 13 -15.67 55.25 25.93
N GLY A 14 -14.58 54.90 26.62
CA GLY A 14 -13.60 53.93 26.14
C GLY A 14 -14.19 52.51 25.99
N ALA A 15 -15.03 52.08 26.95
CA ALA A 15 -15.69 50.78 26.91
C ALA A 15 -16.72 50.69 25.76
N ILE A 16 -17.50 51.75 25.54
CA ILE A 16 -18.45 51.82 24.42
C ILE A 16 -17.72 51.83 23.07
N GLY A 17 -16.63 52.59 22.96
CA GLY A 17 -15.78 52.60 21.76
C GLY A 17 -15.13 51.23 21.49
N ALA A 18 -14.57 50.60 22.52
CA ALA A 18 -13.98 49.26 22.41
C ALA A 18 -15.03 48.18 22.09
N ALA A 19 -16.23 48.26 22.69
CA ALA A 19 -17.33 47.38 22.37
C ALA A 19 -17.80 47.56 20.92
N GLY A 20 -17.88 48.80 20.42
CA GLY A 20 -18.21 49.08 19.02
C GLY A 20 -17.15 48.55 18.03
N ILE A 21 -15.86 48.67 18.36
CA ILE A 21 -14.76 48.13 17.55
C ILE A 21 -14.80 46.60 17.56
N LEU A 22 -14.96 45.98 18.74
CA LEU A 22 -15.05 44.53 18.87
C LEU A 22 -16.30 43.98 18.17
N GLN A 23 -17.44 44.67 18.27
CA GLN A 23 -18.68 44.29 17.60
C GLN A 23 -18.58 44.48 16.08
N GLY A 24 -17.87 45.51 15.61
CA GLY A 24 -17.55 45.71 14.20
C GLY A 24 -16.58 44.67 13.64
N LEU A 25 -15.54 44.31 14.40
CA LEU A 25 -14.63 43.21 14.07
C LEU A 25 -15.35 41.85 14.08
N HIS A 26 -16.27 41.64 15.02
CA HIS A 26 -17.10 40.44 15.12
C HIS A 26 -18.11 40.34 13.97
N TRP A 27 -18.72 41.46 13.54
CA TRP A 27 -19.56 41.47 12.33
C TRP A 27 -18.75 41.26 11.07
N ARG A 28 -17.51 41.76 11.00
CA ARG A 28 -16.58 41.52 9.88
C ARG A 28 -16.06 40.08 9.82
N SER A 29 -15.86 39.43 10.96
CA SER A 29 -15.50 38.01 11.01
C SER A 29 -16.71 37.11 10.72
N MET A 30 -17.91 37.49 11.15
CA MET A 30 -19.16 36.80 10.81
C MET A 30 -19.66 37.08 9.39
N SER A 31 -19.19 38.13 8.71
CA SER A 31 -19.45 38.39 7.29
C SER A 31 -18.36 37.86 6.35
N SER A 32 -17.30 37.24 6.90
CA SER A 32 -16.33 36.44 6.16
C SER A 32 -16.54 34.90 6.24
N PRO A 33 -17.78 34.33 6.26
CA PRO A 33 -17.95 32.92 5.99
C PRO A 33 -17.70 32.63 4.50
N ALA A 34 -17.95 33.58 3.60
CA ALA A 34 -17.82 33.37 2.15
C ALA A 34 -16.35 33.38 1.66
N GLU A 35 -15.45 34.15 2.27
CA GLU A 35 -14.04 34.25 1.84
C GLU A 35 -13.19 33.11 2.44
N ASN A 36 -13.46 32.73 3.69
CA ASN A 36 -12.85 31.54 4.28
C ASN A 36 -13.46 30.24 3.74
N GLN A 37 -14.77 30.16 3.45
CA GLN A 37 -15.34 28.97 2.78
C GLN A 37 -14.83 28.85 1.35
N SER A 38 -14.76 29.92 0.56
CA SER A 38 -14.19 29.82 -0.79
C SER A 38 -12.69 29.48 -0.77
N GLY A 39 -11.91 30.03 0.16
CA GLY A 39 -10.51 29.66 0.33
C GLY A 39 -10.30 28.22 0.85
N LEU A 40 -11.17 27.74 1.74
CA LEU A 40 -11.20 26.34 2.20
C LEU A 40 -11.71 25.39 1.11
N GLU A 41 -12.67 25.81 0.30
CA GLU A 41 -13.21 25.09 -0.85
C GLU A 41 -12.16 25.01 -1.96
N ASP A 42 -11.42 26.08 -2.22
CA ASP A 42 -10.31 26.10 -3.16
C ASP A 42 -9.12 25.27 -2.65
N GLN A 43 -8.82 25.29 -1.35
CA GLN A 43 -7.83 24.38 -0.75
C GLN A 43 -8.29 22.93 -0.77
N LEU A 44 -9.56 22.64 -0.47
CA LEU A 44 -10.12 21.29 -0.56
C LEU A 44 -10.16 20.80 -2.01
N ARG A 45 -10.46 21.68 -2.97
CA ARG A 45 -10.39 21.38 -4.40
C ARG A 45 -8.94 21.10 -4.82
N MET A 46 -8.00 21.93 -4.41
CA MET A 46 -6.57 21.76 -4.72
C MET A 46 -6.00 20.48 -4.09
N VAL A 47 -6.35 20.17 -2.84
CA VAL A 47 -5.93 18.94 -2.15
C VAL A 47 -6.62 17.71 -2.72
N ASN A 48 -7.87 17.81 -3.20
CA ASN A 48 -8.52 16.73 -3.93
C ASN A 48 -7.90 16.52 -5.30
N GLU A 49 -7.57 17.59 -6.03
CA GLU A 49 -6.86 17.53 -7.30
C GLU A 49 -5.47 16.92 -7.13
N GLU A 50 -4.74 17.27 -6.06
CA GLU A 50 -3.47 16.67 -5.71
C GLU A 50 -3.63 15.21 -5.27
N ASN A 51 -4.66 14.86 -4.50
CA ASN A 51 -4.95 13.45 -4.17
C ASN A 51 -5.34 12.63 -5.40
N GLU A 52 -6.12 13.20 -6.31
CA GLU A 52 -6.48 12.54 -7.56
C GLU A 52 -5.27 12.41 -8.48
N MET A 53 -4.41 13.42 -8.54
CA MET A 53 -3.14 13.37 -9.27
C MET A 53 -2.21 12.32 -8.66
N LEU A 54 -2.02 12.33 -7.34
CA LEU A 54 -1.24 11.34 -6.61
C LEU A 54 -1.83 9.94 -6.73
N ARG A 55 -3.16 9.78 -6.77
CA ARG A 55 -3.80 8.48 -7.04
C ARG A 55 -3.58 8.04 -8.48
N ARG A 56 -3.70 8.93 -9.46
CA ARG A 56 -3.39 8.62 -10.86
C ARG A 56 -1.90 8.30 -11.06
N GLU A 57 -1.01 8.98 -10.34
CA GLU A 57 0.41 8.66 -10.31
C GLU A 57 0.68 7.37 -9.56
N ASN A 58 -0.01 7.07 -8.46
CA ASN A 58 0.11 5.80 -7.75
C ASN A 58 -0.43 4.66 -8.60
N ASP A 59 -1.56 4.83 -9.29
CA ASP A 59 -2.16 3.87 -10.21
C ASP A 59 -1.32 3.71 -11.47
N SER A 60 -0.68 4.78 -11.96
CA SER A 60 0.30 4.74 -13.05
C SER A 60 1.59 4.04 -12.62
N LEU A 61 2.13 4.33 -11.43
CA LEU A 61 3.30 3.67 -10.85
C LEU A 61 3.00 2.22 -10.50
N ARG A 62 1.78 1.91 -10.06
CA ARG A 62 1.28 0.55 -9.84
C ARG A 62 1.09 -0.16 -11.16
N SER A 63 0.61 0.51 -12.21
CA SER A 63 0.52 -0.04 -13.56
C SER A 63 1.89 -0.20 -14.21
N LEU A 64 2.88 0.63 -13.87
CA LEU A 64 4.28 0.53 -14.33
C LEU A 64 5.06 -0.52 -13.53
N ALA A 65 4.73 -0.72 -12.25
CA ALA A 65 5.27 -1.78 -11.41
C ALA A 65 4.56 -3.14 -11.64
N GLN A 66 3.30 -3.13 -12.11
CA GLN A 66 2.53 -4.30 -12.56
C GLN A 66 2.79 -4.62 -14.04
N GLY A 67 4.06 -4.80 -14.41
CA GLY A 67 4.43 -5.35 -15.71
C GLY A 67 3.86 -6.76 -15.99
N GLY A 68 3.26 -7.42 -14.99
CA GLY A 68 2.34 -8.52 -15.18
C GLY A 68 0.98 -8.22 -14.54
N GLY A 69 -0.05 -8.01 -15.36
CA GLY A 69 -1.42 -7.77 -14.85
C GLY A 69 -2.01 -8.93 -14.04
N GLU A 70 -3.24 -8.75 -13.54
CA GLU A 70 -3.96 -9.83 -12.86
C GLU A 70 -4.25 -10.99 -13.83
N PHE A 71 -4.00 -12.22 -13.37
CA PHE A 71 -4.40 -13.43 -14.06
C PHE A 71 -5.82 -13.80 -13.60
N ALA A 72 -6.80 -13.55 -14.46
CA ALA A 72 -8.17 -13.98 -14.20
C ALA A 72 -8.24 -15.52 -14.25
N VAL A 73 -8.54 -16.14 -13.10
CA VAL A 73 -8.74 -17.58 -13.01
C VAL A 73 -10.12 -17.93 -13.60
N PRO A 74 -10.21 -18.83 -14.60
CA PRO A 74 -11.49 -19.30 -15.12
C PRO A 74 -12.37 -19.90 -14.01
N GLN A 75 -13.65 -19.52 -13.98
CA GLN A 75 -14.59 -19.97 -12.95
C GLN A 75 -14.76 -21.49 -12.98
N GLU A 76 -14.62 -22.12 -14.15
CA GLU A 76 -14.71 -23.57 -14.31
C GLU A 76 -13.65 -24.31 -13.48
N LEU A 77 -12.47 -23.72 -13.31
CA LEU A 77 -11.43 -24.29 -12.45
C LEU A 77 -11.74 -24.13 -10.98
N VAL A 78 -12.32 -22.99 -10.60
CA VAL A 78 -12.79 -22.75 -9.23
C VAL A 78 -13.85 -23.78 -8.88
N ASP A 79 -14.89 -23.90 -9.70
CA ASP A 79 -15.99 -24.85 -9.50
C ASP A 79 -15.50 -26.31 -9.50
N ARG A 80 -14.49 -26.62 -10.32
CA ARG A 80 -13.87 -27.97 -10.33
C ARG A 80 -13.16 -28.25 -9.01
N VAL A 81 -12.32 -27.33 -8.53
CA VAL A 81 -11.59 -27.49 -7.27
C VAL A 81 -12.56 -27.56 -6.10
N GLU A 82 -13.59 -26.72 -6.07
CA GLU A 82 -14.64 -26.79 -5.05
C GLU A 82 -15.33 -28.14 -5.03
N ARG A 83 -15.66 -28.69 -6.20
CA ARG A 83 -16.29 -30.01 -6.32
C ARG A 83 -15.35 -31.17 -5.96
N GLU A 84 -14.09 -31.10 -6.39
CA GLU A 84 -13.11 -32.17 -6.21
C GLU A 84 -12.68 -32.32 -4.75
N PHE A 85 -12.55 -31.19 -4.04
CA PHE A 85 -12.11 -31.16 -2.65
C PHE A 85 -13.25 -31.02 -1.64
N ASP A 86 -14.51 -30.90 -2.10
CA ASP A 86 -15.69 -30.61 -1.28
C ASP A 86 -15.50 -29.35 -0.40
N LEU A 87 -14.91 -28.31 -1.00
CA LEU A 87 -14.60 -27.03 -0.37
C LEU A 87 -15.36 -25.91 -1.06
N ARG A 88 -15.50 -24.77 -0.37
CA ARG A 88 -15.92 -23.52 -0.98
C ARG A 88 -14.89 -22.44 -0.73
N PHE A 89 -14.47 -21.77 -1.80
CA PHE A 89 -13.65 -20.60 -1.69
C PHE A 89 -14.45 -19.49 -1.02
N LYS A 90 -13.86 -18.85 0.00
CA LYS A 90 -14.47 -17.69 0.66
C LYS A 90 -14.52 -16.46 -0.26
N SER A 91 -13.63 -16.39 -1.24
CA SER A 91 -13.48 -15.34 -2.23
C SER A 91 -12.82 -15.90 -3.48
N THR A 92 -13.06 -15.29 -4.64
CA THR A 92 -12.36 -15.66 -5.88
C THR A 92 -10.84 -15.60 -5.68
N PRO A 93 -10.09 -16.65 -6.04
CA PRO A 93 -8.64 -16.65 -5.88
C PRO A 93 -8.01 -15.57 -6.78
N VAL A 94 -7.20 -14.72 -6.18
CA VAL A 94 -6.48 -13.66 -6.90
C VAL A 94 -5.10 -14.19 -7.27
N VAL A 95 -4.84 -14.27 -8.58
CA VAL A 95 -3.55 -14.69 -9.13
C VAL A 95 -2.95 -13.52 -9.88
N ARG A 96 -1.68 -13.19 -9.61
CA ARG A 96 -0.97 -12.09 -10.29
C ARG A 96 0.05 -12.61 -11.26
N ARG A 97 0.25 -11.92 -12.38
CA ARG A 97 1.38 -12.21 -13.27
C ARG A 97 2.61 -11.46 -12.78
N ALA A 98 3.76 -12.11 -12.87
CA ALA A 98 5.06 -11.51 -12.56
C ALA A 98 6.08 -11.95 -13.60
N GLY A 99 7.12 -11.13 -13.75
CA GLY A 99 8.29 -11.50 -14.53
C GLY A 99 8.98 -12.73 -13.93
N SER A 100 9.69 -13.50 -14.76
CA SER A 100 10.43 -14.68 -14.25
C SER A 100 11.49 -14.33 -13.22
N GLN A 101 12.11 -13.16 -13.34
CA GLN A 101 13.07 -12.66 -12.36
C GLN A 101 12.39 -12.25 -11.06
N GLU A 102 11.30 -11.48 -11.15
CA GLU A 102 10.52 -11.07 -9.96
C GLU A 102 10.04 -12.27 -9.15
N LEU A 103 9.54 -13.33 -9.81
CA LEU A 103 9.11 -14.54 -9.13
C LEU A 103 10.27 -15.21 -8.38
N ARG A 104 11.47 -15.24 -8.96
CA ARG A 104 12.68 -15.79 -8.32
C ARG A 104 13.09 -14.95 -7.12
N ASP A 105 13.08 -13.63 -7.25
CA ASP A 105 13.45 -12.71 -6.17
C ASP A 105 12.49 -12.87 -4.97
N ARG A 106 11.18 -12.99 -5.24
CA ARG A 106 10.16 -13.25 -4.21
C ARG A 106 10.36 -14.60 -3.52
N ILE A 107 10.61 -15.66 -4.28
CA ILE A 107 10.91 -17.00 -3.72
C ILE A 107 12.17 -16.94 -2.84
N SER A 108 13.23 -16.25 -3.30
CA SER A 108 14.46 -16.09 -2.53
C SER A 108 14.21 -15.39 -1.20
N ALA A 109 13.48 -14.26 -1.24
CA ALA A 109 13.11 -13.51 -0.04
C ALA A 109 12.25 -14.35 0.93
N PHE A 110 11.33 -15.16 0.40
CA PHE A 110 10.54 -16.09 1.20
C PHE A 110 11.41 -17.15 1.89
N LEU A 111 12.38 -17.74 1.16
CA LEU A 111 13.27 -18.75 1.72
C LEU A 111 14.15 -18.16 2.82
N GLU A 112 14.71 -16.97 2.61
CA GLU A 112 15.47 -16.24 3.63
C GLU A 112 14.64 -15.98 4.89
N ASN A 113 13.40 -15.50 4.72
CA ASN A 113 12.50 -15.26 5.85
C ASN A 113 12.12 -16.56 6.58
N SER A 114 11.90 -17.65 5.85
CA SER A 114 11.48 -18.95 6.40
C SER A 114 12.58 -19.61 7.24
N TYR A 115 13.84 -19.41 6.86
CA TYR A 115 14.97 -20.04 7.53
C TYR A 115 15.58 -19.18 8.65
N GLY A 116 15.20 -17.91 8.72
CA GLY A 116 15.69 -16.97 9.72
C GLY A 116 17.12 -16.46 9.44
N PRO A 117 17.64 -15.55 10.29
CA PRO A 117 18.97 -14.96 10.12
C PRO A 117 20.04 -16.05 10.05
N SER A 118 20.92 -15.97 9.04
CA SER A 118 22.01 -16.93 8.78
C SER A 118 21.59 -18.39 8.53
N GLY A 119 20.29 -18.72 8.56
CA GLY A 119 19.85 -20.12 8.48
C GLY A 119 20.14 -20.78 7.13
N ILE A 120 20.15 -20.02 6.03
CA ILE A 120 20.57 -20.51 4.71
C ILE A 120 22.09 -20.77 4.72
N ASP A 121 22.87 -19.88 5.28
CA ASP A 121 24.34 -19.94 5.29
C ASP A 121 24.85 -21.13 6.13
N ASP A 122 24.28 -21.31 7.33
CA ASP A 122 24.62 -22.43 8.22
C ASP A 122 24.31 -23.79 7.54
N ARG A 123 23.17 -23.86 6.83
CA ARG A 123 22.80 -25.05 6.06
C ARG A 123 23.73 -25.26 4.88
N GLN A 124 24.10 -24.19 4.18
CA GLN A 124 25.04 -24.26 3.07
C GLN A 124 26.39 -24.83 3.53
N GLU A 125 26.92 -24.34 4.65
CA GLU A 125 28.13 -24.87 5.25
C GLU A 125 27.97 -26.35 5.63
N ALA A 126 26.86 -26.71 6.28
CA ALA A 126 26.58 -28.11 6.60
C ALA A 126 26.54 -29.01 5.35
N TYR A 127 25.89 -28.57 4.26
CA TYR A 127 25.82 -29.32 3.01
C TYR A 127 27.18 -29.45 2.31
N HIS A 128 28.06 -28.45 2.42
CA HIS A 128 29.44 -28.56 1.96
C HIS A 128 30.24 -29.57 2.79
N LEU A 129 30.09 -29.54 4.12
CA LEU A 129 30.80 -30.45 5.03
C LEU A 129 30.44 -31.91 4.79
N ILE A 130 29.18 -32.22 4.48
CA ILE A 130 28.73 -33.58 4.14
C ILE A 130 28.95 -33.94 2.66
N GLY A 131 29.53 -33.04 1.86
CA GLY A 131 29.86 -33.26 0.45
C GLY A 131 28.66 -33.31 -0.50
N TRP A 132 27.48 -32.84 -0.07
CA TRP A 132 26.26 -32.83 -0.90
C TRP A 132 26.14 -31.57 -1.76
N LEU A 133 26.83 -30.49 -1.37
CA LEU A 133 26.88 -29.25 -2.14
C LEU A 133 28.29 -29.02 -2.68
N GLN A 134 28.38 -28.82 -4.00
CA GLN A 134 29.66 -28.61 -4.67
C GLN A 134 30.29 -27.27 -4.27
N PRO A 135 31.63 -27.16 -4.22
CA PRO A 135 32.28 -25.88 -3.95
C PRO A 135 31.85 -24.81 -4.98
N GLY A 136 31.46 -23.63 -4.49
CA GLY A 136 31.05 -22.50 -5.34
C GLY A 136 29.58 -22.51 -5.78
N THR A 137 28.79 -23.53 -5.41
CA THR A 137 27.34 -23.49 -5.62
C THR A 137 26.63 -22.91 -4.40
N LEU A 138 25.70 -21.98 -4.62
CA LEU A 138 24.89 -21.39 -3.57
C LEU A 138 23.63 -22.22 -3.32
N LEU A 139 23.38 -22.57 -2.05
CA LEU A 139 22.22 -23.38 -1.67
C LEU A 139 20.91 -22.63 -1.96
N SER A 140 20.87 -21.32 -1.71
CA SER A 140 19.72 -20.46 -2.00
C SER A 140 19.34 -20.49 -3.47
N GLU A 141 20.30 -20.43 -4.38
CA GLU A 141 20.05 -20.48 -5.82
C GLU A 141 19.48 -21.84 -6.25
N GLN A 142 19.97 -22.93 -5.67
CA GLN A 142 19.44 -24.27 -5.94
C GLN A 142 18.00 -24.42 -5.43
N LEU A 143 17.71 -23.96 -4.22
CA LEU A 143 16.36 -24.00 -3.64
C LEU A 143 15.39 -23.13 -4.44
N THR A 144 15.76 -21.89 -4.75
CA THR A 144 14.96 -21.00 -5.61
C THR A 144 14.71 -21.64 -6.97
N SER A 145 15.72 -22.28 -7.56
CA SER A 145 15.58 -23.00 -8.84
C SER A 145 14.69 -24.24 -8.72
N LEU A 146 14.70 -24.96 -7.60
CA LEU A 146 13.80 -26.09 -7.37
C LEU A 146 12.33 -25.63 -7.30
N HIS A 147 12.06 -24.53 -6.60
CA HIS A 147 10.72 -23.94 -6.53
C HIS A 147 10.25 -23.37 -7.88
N PHE A 148 11.16 -22.77 -8.66
CA PHE A 148 10.85 -22.14 -9.95
C PHE A 148 10.81 -23.11 -11.15
N SER A 149 11.68 -24.13 -11.19
CA SER A 149 11.92 -24.94 -12.41
C SER A 149 10.76 -25.87 -12.78
N ARG A 150 9.95 -26.28 -11.80
CA ARG A 150 8.77 -27.13 -12.06
C ARG A 150 7.49 -26.34 -12.21
N ASN A 151 7.39 -25.20 -11.52
CA ASN A 151 6.15 -24.45 -11.43
C ASN A 151 6.38 -23.05 -11.99
N ARG A 152 5.75 -22.76 -13.13
CA ARG A 152 5.57 -21.39 -13.67
C ARG A 152 4.63 -20.55 -12.77
N CYS A 153 4.44 -20.99 -11.53
CA CYS A 153 3.57 -20.43 -10.53
C CYS A 153 4.19 -20.63 -9.14
N TRP A 154 3.84 -19.75 -8.23
CA TRP A 154 4.21 -19.84 -6.83
C TRP A 154 3.01 -19.39 -5.99
N LEU A 155 2.78 -20.06 -4.86
CA LEU A 155 1.79 -19.67 -3.88
C LEU A 155 2.54 -19.26 -2.62
N ASP A 156 2.33 -18.02 -2.19
CA ASP A 156 2.76 -17.58 -0.88
C ASP A 156 1.72 -18.01 0.15
N GLU A 157 2.05 -19.03 0.95
CA GLU A 157 1.17 -19.54 2.00
C GLU A 157 0.97 -18.53 3.15
N SER A 158 1.90 -17.58 3.32
CA SER A 158 1.85 -16.60 4.41
C SER A 158 0.88 -15.45 4.11
N THR A 159 0.86 -14.98 2.86
CA THR A 159 -0.03 -13.90 2.41
C THR A 159 -1.29 -14.42 1.70
N GLY A 160 -1.28 -15.67 1.24
CA GLY A 160 -2.32 -16.26 0.41
C GLY A 160 -2.29 -15.76 -1.04
N GLU A 161 -1.27 -14.98 -1.45
CA GLU A 161 -1.15 -14.47 -2.81
C GLU A 161 -0.53 -15.53 -3.74
N ALA A 162 -1.18 -15.73 -4.89
CA ALA A 162 -0.67 -16.61 -5.93
C ALA A 162 -0.05 -15.79 -7.07
N TRP A 163 1.07 -16.26 -7.59
CA TRP A 163 1.86 -15.62 -8.62
C TRP A 163 2.10 -16.59 -9.77
N VAL A 164 2.05 -16.09 -11.00
CA VAL A 164 2.34 -16.87 -12.22
C VAL A 164 3.28 -16.09 -13.13
N THR A 165 4.12 -16.80 -13.87
CA THR A 165 4.98 -16.16 -14.87
C THR A 165 4.15 -15.56 -16.00
N GLU A 166 4.66 -14.54 -16.69
CA GLU A 166 4.02 -13.97 -17.90
C GLU A 166 3.66 -15.01 -18.97
N ARG A 167 4.50 -16.05 -19.12
CA ARG A 167 4.34 -17.16 -20.07
C ARG A 167 3.47 -18.30 -19.53
N PHE A 168 2.78 -18.08 -18.42
CA PHE A 168 1.84 -19.04 -17.88
C PHE A 168 0.57 -19.04 -18.73
N ASP A 169 0.21 -20.22 -19.21
CA ASP A 169 -0.98 -20.46 -20.00
C ASP A 169 -1.74 -21.63 -19.37
N ILE A 170 -3.02 -21.42 -19.10
CA ILE A 170 -3.89 -22.45 -18.53
C ILE A 170 -4.44 -23.28 -19.68
N LYS A 171 -3.99 -24.54 -19.75
CA LYS A 171 -4.67 -25.55 -20.56
C LYS A 171 -5.81 -26.12 -19.74
N ILE A 172 -7.03 -25.75 -20.10
CA ILE A 172 -8.23 -26.43 -19.61
C ILE A 172 -8.28 -27.77 -20.37
N PHE A 173 -8.08 -28.88 -19.65
CA PHE A 173 -8.22 -30.25 -20.15
C PHE A 173 -9.62 -30.76 -19.86
#